data_AF-S8DYC8-F1
#
_entry.id   AF-S8DYC8-F1
#
_cell.length_a   1.000
_cell.length_b   1.000
_cell.length_c   1.000
_cell.angle_alpha   90.00
_cell.angle_beta   90.00
_cell.angle_gamma   90.00
#
_symmetry.space_group_name_H-M   'P 1'
#
loop_
_entity.id
_entity.type
_entity.pdbx_description
1 polymer ?
#
loop_
_entity_poly.entity_id
_entity_poly.type
_entity_poly.pdbx_seq_one_letter_code
_entity_poly.pdbx_strand_id
1 'polypeptide(L)'
;ECEACMTMGVPIFHSATRNTIRKPPLWEAAAGHRNLILDPRSHNVRIWNRLILLARALALAVDPVFFFSISIGPRPCIHMNRSAAEVASALRTCLDLAHACHLLIQFRLAYVSRESLVVGCGKLEWNARAIASHYLLCSHGFWFDLFVLLPIPQIVYLWLVPWLLRQNKIWEMMKLAQITFFLQFIPKVYHLFSLMRRMREAAGYVFGTVWWGFTLNLIAYSLASHASGGCWYILSIERAAMCLSQTRALMSCNRETWIQYFHTNSSTKKSVCFEENQTSFPYGIYQFALPLMTSNAFTIKLLYANLWGLMALSTMGNNLEPTSQSLEVVFSISMVLGGLLLFTTLIGNIQVFLHAIMMQRRKMQLHYREMEWWMRHRRLPEKLRRRVRRYEHWMWETRRGQDEMALIQGFPEGLRRDVKRCIWLHDIRKIPLFFNLGDLVLDSICDRVKPLAYSKHEKIIREGDPVQRIVFIMKGRVRRMTKAEKTTTSLLETGAFLGDELIPWCLRRPFFDRLPASGATFTCTRPVEAFAVESSDLKYITDQFRFQFANEGLKRTMRYYSSNWRTWAAVNIQLAWRQYLKRVQRLPEDQLPANVAGDNRRPALSSLRPYDHL
;
A
#
# COMPACT_ATOMS: atom_id res chain seq x y z
N GLU A 1 -21.47 8.51 -21.46
CA GLU A 1 -21.99 9.72 -20.82
C GLU A 1 -22.02 9.48 -19.32
N CYS A 2 -21.28 10.25 -18.53
CA CYS A 2 -21.43 10.21 -17.07
C CYS A 2 -21.14 11.61 -16.51
N GLU A 3 -22.20 12.19 -15.97
CA GLU A 3 -22.43 13.56 -15.53
C GLU A 3 -21.57 14.01 -14.33
N ALA A 4 -20.57 13.21 -13.93
CA ALA A 4 -19.63 13.51 -12.85
C ALA A 4 -18.36 14.26 -13.30
N CYS A 5 -18.19 14.51 -14.61
CA CYS A 5 -17.02 15.22 -15.16
C CYS A 5 -17.17 16.75 -15.24
N MET A 6 -18.34 17.33 -14.93
CA MET A 6 -18.62 18.74 -15.22
C MET A 6 -18.33 19.74 -14.09
N THR A 7 -18.02 19.31 -12.85
CA THR A 7 -17.92 20.25 -11.72
C THR A 7 -16.53 20.49 -11.14
N MET A 8 -15.50 19.72 -11.50
CA MET A 8 -14.14 19.97 -11.03
C MET A 8 -13.16 19.56 -12.13
N GLY A 9 -12.54 20.54 -12.81
CA GLY A 9 -11.64 20.36 -13.95
C GLY A 9 -10.37 19.55 -13.65
N VAL A 10 -10.51 18.24 -13.44
CA VAL A 10 -9.44 17.28 -13.17
C VAL A 10 -9.44 16.24 -14.29
N PRO A 11 -8.35 16.09 -15.06
CA PRO A 11 -8.26 15.02 -16.05
C PRO A 11 -8.08 13.67 -15.33
N ILE A 12 -9.02 12.75 -15.55
CA ILE A 12 -8.82 11.32 -15.25
C ILE A 12 -7.92 10.76 -16.36
N PHE A 13 -6.64 10.56 -16.06
CA PHE A 13 -5.77 9.78 -16.94
C PHE A 13 -6.15 8.31 -16.80
N HIS A 14 -6.87 7.77 -17.79
CA HIS A 14 -6.91 6.33 -17.97
C HIS A 14 -5.46 5.83 -18.14
N SER A 15 -4.99 5.07 -17.15
CA SER A 15 -3.80 4.22 -17.29
C SER A 15 -4.10 3.16 -18.34
N ALA A 16 -3.98 3.53 -19.62
CA ALA A 16 -3.82 2.55 -20.68
C ALA A 16 -2.41 1.99 -20.54
N THR A 17 -2.28 0.88 -19.82
CA THR A 17 -1.15 -0.05 -19.91
C THR A 17 -1.15 -0.68 -21.31
N ARG A 18 -0.84 0.11 -22.33
CA ARG A 18 -0.30 -0.40 -23.59
C ARG A 18 1.16 0.00 -23.62
N ASN A 19 2.01 -0.99 -23.40
CA ASN A 19 3.43 -1.03 -23.77
C ASN A 19 3.58 -0.96 -25.30
N THR A 20 2.99 0.04 -25.94
CA THR A 20 3.43 0.50 -27.24
C THR A 20 4.32 1.68 -26.97
N ILE A 21 5.63 1.42 -26.92
CA ILE A 21 6.64 2.43 -27.19
C ILE A 21 6.24 3.00 -28.56
N ARG A 22 5.48 4.10 -28.56
CA ARG A 22 5.31 4.91 -29.77
C ARG A 22 6.71 5.41 -30.05
N LYS A 23 7.39 4.79 -31.01
CA LYS A 23 8.58 5.38 -31.58
C LYS A 23 8.17 6.77 -32.09
N PRO A 24 8.95 7.81 -31.78
CA PRO A 24 8.71 9.14 -32.32
C PRO A 24 8.58 9.04 -33.85
N PRO A 25 7.61 9.72 -34.50
CA PRO A 25 7.50 9.73 -35.96
C PRO A 25 8.83 10.14 -36.61
N LEU A 26 9.16 9.57 -37.77
CA LEU A 26 10.45 9.67 -38.46
C LEU A 26 11.01 11.10 -38.64
N TRP A 27 10.17 12.14 -38.57
CA TRP A 27 10.64 13.54 -38.63
C TRP A 27 11.28 14.03 -37.32
N GLU A 28 10.97 13.42 -36.16
CA GLU A 28 11.64 13.70 -34.88
C GLU A 28 13.05 13.10 -34.81
N ALA A 29 13.35 12.06 -35.60
CA ALA A 29 14.70 11.50 -35.72
C ALA A 29 15.65 12.40 -36.54
N ALA A 30 15.11 13.30 -37.36
CA ALA A 30 15.87 14.23 -38.19
C ALA A 30 16.21 15.56 -37.48
N ALA A 31 15.55 15.87 -36.36
CA ALA A 31 15.85 17.05 -35.55
C ALA A 31 16.96 16.73 -34.55
N GLY A 32 18.18 17.20 -34.84
CA GLY A 32 19.38 16.95 -34.04
C GLY A 32 19.21 17.15 -32.52
N HIS A 33 20.06 16.43 -31.78
CA HIS A 33 20.19 16.26 -30.32
C HIS A 33 20.24 17.52 -29.41
N ARG A 34 19.74 18.70 -29.81
CA ARG A 34 19.84 19.94 -29.02
C ARG A 34 18.56 20.38 -28.29
N ASN A 35 17.38 19.85 -28.61
CA ASN A 35 16.09 20.32 -28.03
C ASN A 35 15.15 19.17 -27.62
N LEU A 36 15.57 18.27 -26.73
CA LEU A 36 14.67 17.22 -26.23
C LEU A 36 13.70 17.82 -25.19
N ILE A 37 12.42 17.89 -25.53
CA ILE A 37 11.34 18.25 -24.62
C ILE A 37 10.97 17.04 -23.77
N LEU A 38 10.77 17.25 -22.48
CA LEU A 38 10.56 16.21 -21.50
C LEU A 38 9.06 15.90 -21.35
N ASP A 39 8.73 14.61 -21.39
CA ASP A 39 7.39 14.13 -21.07
C ASP A 39 7.17 14.18 -19.53
N PRO A 40 6.17 14.93 -19.03
CA PRO A 40 5.83 14.95 -17.60
C PRO A 40 5.44 13.57 -17.03
N ARG A 41 5.03 12.62 -17.87
CA ARG A 41 4.64 11.26 -17.46
C ARG A 41 5.84 10.30 -17.37
N SER A 42 7.00 10.70 -17.88
CA SER A 42 8.20 9.86 -17.86
C SER A 42 8.59 9.47 -16.43
N HIS A 43 9.17 8.27 -16.28
CA HIS A 43 9.62 7.77 -14.99
C HIS A 43 10.69 8.68 -14.37
N ASN A 44 11.61 9.20 -15.19
CA ASN A 44 12.70 10.07 -14.76
C ASN A 44 12.20 11.42 -14.24
N VAL A 45 11.23 12.04 -14.90
CA VAL A 45 10.61 13.28 -14.42
C VAL A 45 9.86 13.07 -13.10
N ARG A 46 9.18 11.92 -12.94
CA ARG A 46 8.51 11.58 -11.66
C ARG A 46 9.51 11.40 -10.51
N ILE A 47 10.67 10.77 -10.75
CA ILE A 47 11.74 10.68 -9.74
C ILE A 47 12.30 12.08 -9.43
N TRP A 48 12.56 12.88 -10.46
CA TRP A 48 13.07 14.24 -10.29
C TRP A 48 12.11 15.11 -9.46
N ASN A 49 10.81 15.05 -9.72
CA ASN A 49 9.78 15.75 -8.97
C ASN A 49 9.71 15.33 -7.48
N ARG A 50 10.02 14.07 -7.18
CA ARG A 50 10.13 13.58 -5.79
C ARG A 50 11.40 14.08 -5.10
N LEU A 51 12.54 14.06 -5.80
CA LEU A 51 13.80 14.57 -5.27
C LEU A 51 13.73 16.07 -4.98
N ILE A 52 13.16 16.86 -5.90
CA ILE A 52 12.99 18.29 -5.69
C ILE A 52 12.00 18.59 -4.56
N LEU A 53 10.96 17.79 -4.37
CA LEU A 53 10.06 17.94 -3.23
C LEU A 53 10.82 17.80 -1.90
N LEU A 54 11.67 16.77 -1.79
CA LEU A 54 12.51 16.57 -0.60
C LEU A 54 13.53 17.70 -0.42
N ALA A 55 14.16 18.15 -1.50
CA ALA A 55 15.10 19.27 -1.45
C ALA A 55 14.43 20.58 -0.99
N ARG A 56 13.20 20.86 -1.43
CA ARG A 56 12.41 22.02 -0.97
C ARG A 56 12.00 21.91 0.49
N ALA A 57 11.60 20.71 0.94
CA ALA A 57 11.31 20.46 2.36
C ALA A 57 12.56 20.66 3.24
N LEU A 58 13.72 20.21 2.77
CA LEU A 58 14.99 20.44 3.44
C LEU A 58 15.37 21.93 3.44
N ALA A 59 15.11 22.67 2.36
CA ALA A 59 15.35 24.11 2.31
C ALA A 59 14.54 24.87 3.37
N LEU A 60 13.27 24.50 3.55
CA LEU A 60 12.43 25.03 4.62
C LEU A 60 12.97 24.67 6.01
N ALA A 61 13.58 23.49 6.19
CA ALA A 61 14.19 23.10 7.46
C ALA A 61 15.46 23.90 7.78
N VAL A 62 16.14 24.47 6.77
CA VAL A 62 17.34 25.29 6.94
C VAL A 62 16.99 26.74 7.28
N ASP A 63 15.84 27.26 6.83
CA ASP A 63 15.49 28.67 7.04
C ASP A 63 15.47 29.10 8.54
N PRO A 64 14.92 28.33 9.50
CA PRO A 64 14.96 28.69 10.93
C PRO A 64 16.38 28.64 11.52
N VAL A 65 17.31 27.93 10.88
CA VAL A 65 18.67 27.74 11.37
C VAL A 65 19.43 29.06 11.49
N PHE A 66 19.13 30.02 10.62
CA PHE A 66 19.69 31.37 10.67
C PHE A 66 19.40 32.08 12.00
N PHE A 67 18.27 31.81 12.68
CA PHE A 67 18.00 32.42 13.98
C PHE A 67 18.99 31.98 15.06
N PHE A 68 19.47 30.73 15.01
CA PHE A 68 20.41 30.20 15.99
C PHE A 68 21.85 30.71 15.82
N SER A 69 22.13 31.49 14.76
CA SER A 69 23.41 32.18 14.61
C SER A 69 23.53 33.41 15.51
N ILE A 70 22.42 33.91 16.06
CA ILE A 70 22.41 35.06 16.98
C ILE A 70 22.37 34.54 18.41
N SER A 71 23.21 35.07 19.29
CA SER A 71 23.23 34.70 20.71
C SER A 71 23.66 35.84 21.62
N ILE A 72 23.51 35.64 22.92
CA ILE A 72 23.95 36.59 23.94
C ILE A 72 25.24 36.08 24.56
N GLY A 73 26.26 36.92 24.58
CA GLY A 73 27.57 36.56 25.12
C GLY A 73 27.61 36.51 26.65
N PRO A 74 28.72 36.02 27.23
CA PRO A 74 28.94 36.04 28.68
C PRO A 74 29.06 37.47 29.24
N ARG A 75 29.57 38.41 28.44
CA ARG A 75 29.27 39.84 28.63
C ARG A 75 27.93 40.12 27.94
N PRO A 76 26.97 40.83 28.55
CA PRO A 76 25.59 40.96 28.09
C PRO A 76 25.45 41.78 26.79
N CYS A 77 26.03 41.26 25.72
CA CYS A 77 26.08 41.80 24.38
C CYS A 77 25.57 40.73 23.43
N ILE A 78 24.67 41.14 22.53
CA ILE A 78 24.21 40.28 21.46
C ILE A 78 25.37 40.13 20.48
N HIS A 79 25.68 38.92 20.05
CA HIS A 79 26.70 38.66 19.05
C HIS A 79 26.15 37.67 18.02
N MET A 80 26.77 37.65 16.85
CA MET A 80 26.43 36.70 15.79
C MET A 80 27.59 35.74 15.59
N ASN A 81 27.31 34.44 15.67
CA ASN A 81 28.23 33.40 15.26
C ASN A 81 28.28 33.32 13.73
N ARG A 82 29.32 33.93 13.15
CA ARG A 82 29.52 34.00 11.70
C ARG A 82 29.68 32.63 11.05
N SER A 83 30.35 31.68 11.69
CA SER A 83 30.54 30.34 11.11
C SER A 83 29.22 29.58 10.97
N ALA A 84 28.32 29.71 11.96
CA ALA A 84 26.98 29.13 11.88
C ALA A 84 26.15 29.75 10.73
N ALA A 85 26.24 31.07 10.54
CA ALA A 85 25.57 31.76 9.44
C ALA A 85 26.15 31.36 8.06
N GLU A 86 27.47 31.19 7.96
CA GLU A 86 28.14 30.72 6.73
C GLU A 86 27.74 29.28 6.38
N VAL A 87 27.70 28.37 7.36
CA VAL A 87 27.26 26.98 7.16
C VAL A 87 25.79 26.92 6.73
N ALA A 88 24.90 27.67 7.41
CA ALA A 88 23.49 27.74 7.03
C ALA A 88 23.33 28.31 5.61
N SER A 89 24.10 29.35 5.26
CA SER A 89 24.11 29.94 3.93
C SER A 89 24.61 28.97 2.86
N ALA A 90 25.67 28.21 3.14
CA ALA A 90 26.21 27.22 2.22
C ALA A 90 25.19 26.11 1.94
N LEU A 91 24.59 25.55 2.99
CA LEU A 91 23.57 24.52 2.87
C LEU A 91 22.34 25.04 2.10
N ARG A 92 21.89 26.25 2.41
CA ARG A 92 20.77 26.90 1.72
C ARG A 92 21.06 27.10 0.23
N THR A 93 22.27 27.55 -0.11
CA THR A 93 22.71 27.80 -1.50
C THR A 93 22.79 26.51 -2.31
N CYS A 94 23.24 25.40 -1.72
CA CYS A 94 23.22 24.09 -2.38
C CYS A 94 21.79 23.65 -2.75
N LEU A 95 20.83 23.91 -1.87
CA LEU A 95 19.41 23.57 -2.10
C LEU A 95 18.76 24.52 -3.13
N ASP A 96 19.14 25.79 -3.12
CA ASP A 96 18.74 26.76 -4.15
C ASP A 96 19.27 26.34 -5.53
N LEU A 97 20.51 25.84 -5.63
CA LEU A 97 21.05 25.34 -6.89
C LEU A 97 20.23 24.15 -7.43
N ALA A 98 19.85 23.22 -6.57
CA ALA A 98 18.96 22.12 -6.96
C ALA A 98 17.60 22.64 -7.47
N HIS A 99 17.08 23.71 -6.86
CA HIS A 99 15.85 24.35 -7.30
C HIS A 99 16.00 25.12 -8.61
N ALA A 100 17.12 25.80 -8.83
CA ALA A 100 17.48 26.45 -10.09
C ALA A 100 17.55 25.42 -11.23
N CYS A 101 18.16 24.26 -11.01
CA CYS A 101 18.16 23.15 -11.98
C CYS A 101 16.74 22.70 -12.34
N HIS A 102 15.83 22.65 -11.36
CA HIS A 102 14.43 22.32 -11.63
C HIS A 102 13.72 23.42 -12.44
N LEU A 103 13.99 24.69 -12.17
CA LEU A 103 13.46 25.82 -12.96
C LEU A 103 13.92 25.73 -14.42
N LEU A 104 15.19 25.38 -14.68
CA LEU A 104 15.70 25.17 -16.05
C LEU A 104 14.99 24.01 -16.76
N ILE A 105 14.61 22.97 -16.02
CA ILE A 105 13.86 21.83 -16.55
C ILE A 105 12.41 22.23 -16.90
N GLN A 106 11.79 23.14 -16.17
CA GLN A 106 10.41 23.60 -16.44
C GLN A 106 10.27 24.25 -17.83
N PHE A 107 11.30 24.95 -18.32
CA PHE A 107 11.34 25.48 -19.69
C PHE A 107 11.31 24.41 -20.79
N ARG A 108 11.58 23.14 -20.43
CA ARG A 108 11.62 22.01 -21.34
C ARG A 108 10.53 20.98 -21.04
N LEU A 109 9.63 21.23 -20.09
CA LEU A 109 8.60 20.28 -19.69
C LEU A 109 7.32 20.52 -20.51
N ALA A 110 6.85 19.48 -21.21
CA ALA A 110 5.58 19.56 -21.93
C ALA A 110 4.41 19.78 -20.96
N TYR A 111 3.44 20.60 -21.35
CA TYR A 111 2.24 20.89 -20.56
C TYR A 111 0.97 20.48 -21.30
N VAL A 112 -0.15 20.34 -20.58
CA VAL A 112 -1.46 20.03 -21.18
C VAL A 112 -2.17 21.33 -21.51
N SER A 113 -2.55 21.53 -22.78
CA SER A 113 -3.23 22.77 -23.20
C SER A 113 -4.67 22.83 -22.69
N ARG A 114 -5.09 24.00 -22.19
CA ARG A 114 -6.47 24.18 -21.66
C ARG A 114 -7.54 24.03 -22.74
N GLU A 115 -7.26 24.44 -23.97
CA GLU A 115 -8.17 24.32 -25.11
C GLU A 115 -8.48 22.84 -25.44
N SER A 116 -7.49 21.96 -25.29
CA SER A 116 -7.68 20.52 -25.50
C SER A 116 -8.42 19.81 -24.36
N LEU A 117 -8.52 20.45 -23.18
CA LEU A 117 -9.32 19.95 -22.05
C LEU A 117 -10.82 20.15 -22.30
N VAL A 118 -11.22 21.22 -23.00
CA VAL A 118 -12.63 21.49 -23.35
C VAL A 118 -13.21 20.42 -24.29
N VAL A 119 -12.34 19.84 -25.14
CA VAL A 119 -12.70 18.74 -26.07
C VAL A 119 -12.51 17.35 -25.42
N GLY A 120 -12.16 17.28 -24.13
CA GLY A 120 -12.00 16.03 -23.39
C GLY A 120 -10.74 15.20 -23.73
N CYS A 121 -9.84 15.70 -24.58
CA CYS A 121 -8.68 14.93 -25.06
C CYS A 121 -7.34 15.25 -24.38
N GLY A 122 -7.20 16.36 -23.65
CA GLY A 122 -6.01 16.65 -22.84
C GLY A 122 -4.67 16.43 -23.56
N LYS A 123 -4.49 17.11 -24.70
CA LYS A 123 -3.32 16.99 -25.58
C LYS A 123 -2.10 17.70 -24.96
N LEU A 124 -0.95 17.02 -25.01
CA LEU A 124 0.34 17.59 -24.61
C LEU A 124 0.89 18.52 -25.71
N GLU A 125 1.35 19.69 -25.31
CA GLU A 125 2.00 20.66 -26.17
C GLU A 125 3.52 20.48 -26.16
N TRP A 126 4.11 20.33 -27.34
CA TRP A 126 5.52 20.00 -27.55
C TRP A 126 6.30 21.12 -28.24
N ASN A 127 5.74 22.32 -28.40
CA ASN A 127 6.48 23.43 -28.99
C ASN A 127 7.29 24.18 -27.92
N ALA A 128 8.63 24.17 -28.02
CA ALA A 128 9.52 24.82 -27.04
C ALA A 128 9.23 26.31 -26.81
N ARG A 129 8.88 27.06 -27.86
CA ARG A 129 8.54 28.49 -27.73
C ARG A 129 7.21 28.70 -27.00
N ALA A 130 6.24 27.83 -27.26
CA ALA A 130 4.96 27.84 -26.58
C ALA A 130 5.11 27.46 -25.09
N ILE A 131 5.97 26.49 -24.78
CA ILE A 131 6.29 26.10 -23.39
C ILE A 131 6.96 27.26 -22.64
N ALA A 132 8.00 27.85 -23.23
CA ALA A 132 8.74 28.94 -22.59
C ALA A 132 7.87 30.19 -22.35
N SER A 133 7.08 30.60 -23.35
CA SER A 133 6.14 31.73 -23.22
C SER A 133 5.06 31.43 -22.18
N HIS A 134 4.47 30.23 -22.19
CA HIS A 134 3.48 29.82 -21.19
C HIS A 134 4.04 29.88 -19.77
N TYR A 135 5.27 29.41 -19.55
CA TYR A 135 5.90 29.42 -18.24
C TYR A 135 6.27 30.85 -17.76
N LEU A 136 6.72 31.73 -18.67
CA LEU A 136 7.08 33.12 -18.36
C LEU A 136 5.87 34.03 -18.11
N LEU A 137 4.78 33.86 -18.87
CA LEU A 137 3.56 34.68 -18.77
C LEU A 137 2.68 34.28 -17.58
N CYS A 138 2.86 33.07 -17.05
CA CYS A 138 2.09 32.61 -15.89
C CYS A 138 2.63 33.24 -14.59
N SER A 139 1.81 34.06 -13.93
CA SER A 139 2.14 34.70 -12.64
C SER A 139 2.47 33.70 -11.52
N HIS A 140 1.83 32.53 -11.54
CA HIS A 140 2.10 31.40 -10.63
C HIS A 140 3.13 30.39 -11.18
N GLY A 141 3.83 30.76 -12.25
CA GLY A 141 4.91 29.99 -12.89
C GLY A 141 6.27 30.58 -12.58
N PHE A 142 6.95 31.09 -13.61
CA PHE A 142 8.35 31.52 -13.53
C PHE A 142 8.63 32.57 -12.44
N TRP A 143 7.82 33.63 -12.34
CA TRP A 143 8.07 34.73 -11.41
C TRP A 143 7.96 34.30 -9.95
N PHE A 144 7.03 33.38 -9.64
CA PHE A 144 6.89 32.82 -8.31
C PHE A 144 8.06 31.89 -7.96
N ASP A 145 8.47 31.03 -8.90
CA ASP A 145 9.64 30.16 -8.75
C ASP A 145 10.93 30.99 -8.57
N LEU A 146 11.07 32.10 -9.30
CA LEU A 146 12.19 33.02 -9.19
C LEU A 146 12.23 33.71 -7.81
N PHE A 147 11.09 34.21 -7.33
CA PHE A 147 11.00 34.87 -6.02
C PHE A 147 11.41 33.94 -4.86
N VAL A 148 10.94 32.69 -4.90
CA VAL A 148 11.26 31.65 -3.90
C VAL A 148 12.75 31.28 -3.92
N LEU A 149 13.41 31.42 -5.06
CA LEU A 149 14.82 31.12 -5.27
C LEU A 149 15.77 32.25 -4.81
N LEU A 150 15.26 33.48 -4.60
CA LEU A 150 16.11 34.62 -4.25
C LEU A 150 16.87 34.37 -2.94
N PRO A 151 18.20 34.60 -2.90
CA PRO A 151 19.02 34.36 -1.72
C PRO A 151 18.93 35.51 -0.69
N ILE A 152 17.71 35.97 -0.40
CA ILE A 152 17.45 37.09 0.51
C ILE A 152 17.97 36.77 1.92
N PRO A 153 17.71 35.59 2.52
CA PRO A 153 18.24 35.27 3.85
C PRO A 153 19.78 35.27 3.90
N GLN A 154 20.45 34.73 2.88
CA GLN A 154 21.91 34.69 2.81
C GLN A 154 22.50 36.10 2.81
N ILE A 155 21.96 37.01 1.98
CA ILE A 155 22.43 38.41 1.90
C ILE A 155 22.19 39.12 3.24
N VAL A 156 21.01 38.95 3.83
CA VAL A 156 20.64 39.59 5.09
C VAL A 156 21.56 39.14 6.22
N TYR A 157 21.77 37.84 6.41
CA TYR A 157 22.56 37.32 7.54
C TYR A 157 24.08 37.47 7.35
N LEU A 158 24.61 37.39 6.13
CA LEU A 158 26.05 37.53 5.89
C LEU A 158 26.52 38.99 5.82
N TRP A 159 25.66 39.91 5.38
CA TRP A 159 26.05 41.31 5.15
C TRP A 159 25.27 42.30 6.03
N LEU A 160 23.94 42.29 5.96
CA LEU A 160 23.12 43.36 6.54
C LEU A 160 23.03 43.28 8.07
N VAL A 161 22.88 42.07 8.62
CA VAL A 161 22.87 41.80 10.07
C VAL A 161 24.20 42.20 10.73
N PRO A 162 25.39 41.75 10.26
CA PRO A 162 26.65 42.20 10.84
C PRO A 162 26.89 43.70 10.66
N TRP A 163 26.39 44.33 9.59
CA TRP A 163 26.44 45.78 9.43
C TRP A 163 25.57 46.52 10.47
N LEU A 164 24.33 46.07 10.70
CA LEU A 164 23.44 46.64 11.72
C LEU A 164 23.98 46.45 13.15
N LEU A 165 24.58 45.29 13.44
CA LEU A 165 25.27 45.02 14.70
C LEU A 165 26.39 46.03 14.95
N ARG A 166 27.21 46.37 13.93
CA ARG A 166 28.27 47.40 14.04
C ARG A 166 27.74 48.81 14.29
N GLN A 167 26.51 49.10 13.85
CA GLN A 167 25.85 50.39 14.11
C GLN A 167 25.06 50.40 15.43
N ASN A 168 25.11 49.32 16.22
CA ASN A 168 24.33 49.15 17.45
C ASN A 168 22.80 49.28 17.26
N LYS A 169 22.31 48.93 16.06
CA LYS A 169 20.89 48.98 15.66
C LYS A 169 20.22 47.62 15.85
N ILE A 170 20.14 47.17 17.10
CA ILE A 170 19.71 45.82 17.46
C ILE A 170 18.24 45.59 17.11
N TRP A 171 17.36 46.57 17.33
CA TRP A 171 15.92 46.44 17.04
C TRP A 171 15.65 46.31 15.54
N GLU A 172 16.33 47.11 14.73
CA GLU A 172 16.24 47.06 13.28
C GLU A 172 16.76 45.73 12.75
N MET A 173 17.82 45.19 13.35
CA MET A 173 18.35 43.87 13.01
C MET A 173 17.35 42.76 13.30
N MET A 174 16.72 42.73 14.50
CA MET A 174 15.73 41.71 14.85
C MET A 174 14.51 41.77 13.92
N LYS A 175 13.96 42.98 13.67
CA LYS A 175 12.83 43.17 12.74
C LYS A 175 13.17 42.71 11.33
N LEU A 176 14.35 43.07 10.83
CA LEU A 176 14.82 42.66 9.51
C LEU A 176 14.95 41.13 9.40
N ALA A 177 15.51 40.47 10.41
CA ALA A 177 15.64 39.01 10.45
C ALA A 177 14.26 38.31 10.41
N GLN A 178 13.31 38.78 11.23
CA GLN A 178 11.95 38.24 11.28
C GLN A 178 11.18 38.48 9.97
N ILE A 179 11.19 39.71 9.43
CA ILE A 179 10.52 40.05 8.17
C ILE A 179 11.08 39.20 7.03
N THR A 180 12.41 39.08 6.96
CA THR A 180 13.08 38.27 5.92
C THR A 180 12.65 36.81 6.00
N PHE A 181 12.55 36.27 7.22
CA PHE A 181 12.08 34.90 7.44
C PHE A 181 10.65 34.72 6.92
N PHE A 182 9.68 35.52 7.37
CA PHE A 182 8.29 35.34 6.95
C PHE A 182 8.08 35.60 5.45
N LEU A 183 8.76 36.60 4.89
CA LEU A 183 8.69 36.97 3.48
C LEU A 183 9.13 35.82 2.56
N GLN A 184 10.08 34.99 2.99
CA GLN A 184 10.61 33.87 2.21
C GLN A 184 9.99 32.52 2.60
N PHE A 185 9.77 32.28 3.89
CA PHE A 185 9.28 31.01 4.42
C PHE A 185 7.84 30.73 3.98
N ILE A 186 6.92 31.70 4.09
CA ILE A 186 5.51 31.49 3.77
C ILE A 186 5.32 31.15 2.28
N PRO A 187 5.92 31.89 1.32
CA PRO A 187 5.83 31.53 -0.10
C PRO A 187 6.44 30.15 -0.43
N LYS A 188 7.55 29.78 0.22
CA LYS A 188 8.14 28.43 0.07
C LYS A 188 7.22 27.32 0.56
N VAL A 189 6.55 27.50 1.70
CA VAL A 189 5.56 26.53 2.20
C VAL A 189 4.41 26.37 1.21
N TYR A 190 3.87 27.48 0.71
CA TYR A 190 2.82 27.45 -0.32
C TYR A 190 3.30 26.75 -1.59
N HIS A 191 4.54 27.02 -2.01
CA HIS A 191 5.15 26.41 -3.19
C HIS A 191 5.34 24.89 -3.06
N LEU A 192 5.78 24.43 -1.88
CA LEU A 192 5.87 23.01 -1.54
C LEU A 192 4.49 22.35 -1.59
N PHE A 193 3.47 22.97 -0.99
CA PHE A 193 2.10 22.46 -0.98
C PHE A 193 1.49 22.38 -2.39
N SER A 194 1.70 23.42 -3.21
CA SER A 194 1.28 23.46 -4.61
C SER A 194 1.89 22.31 -5.41
N LEU A 195 3.19 22.03 -5.24
CA LEU A 195 3.87 20.92 -5.90
C LEU A 195 3.31 19.56 -5.44
N MET A 196 3.12 19.36 -4.13
CA MET A 196 2.52 18.12 -3.60
C MET A 196 1.13 17.87 -4.16
N ARG A 197 0.29 18.91 -4.22
CA ARG A 197 -1.06 18.83 -4.77
C ARG A 197 -1.04 18.44 -6.25
N ARG A 198 -0.23 19.10 -7.07
CA ARG A 198 -0.06 18.77 -8.50
C ARG A 198 0.38 17.32 -8.70
N MET A 199 1.33 16.84 -7.90
CA MET A 199 1.77 15.44 -7.97
C MET A 199 0.68 14.45 -7.58
N ARG A 200 -0.10 14.76 -6.54
CA ARG A 200 -1.22 13.92 -6.09
C ARG A 200 -2.33 13.85 -7.14
N GLU A 201 -2.67 14.96 -7.77
CA GLU A 201 -3.66 15.02 -8.85
C GLU A 201 -3.20 14.24 -10.09
N ALA A 202 -1.92 14.32 -10.47
CA ALA A 202 -1.40 13.67 -11.67
C ALA A 202 -1.19 12.15 -11.54
N ALA A 203 -0.74 11.67 -10.38
CA ALA A 203 -0.37 10.27 -10.17
C ALA A 203 -1.28 9.51 -9.19
N GLY A 204 -2.26 10.16 -8.56
CA GLY A 204 -3.07 9.61 -7.47
C GLY A 204 -2.31 9.45 -6.13
N TYR A 205 -0.98 9.35 -6.19
CA TYR A 205 -0.05 9.21 -5.07
C TYR A 205 1.21 10.06 -5.28
N VAL A 206 1.84 10.52 -4.20
CA VAL A 206 3.09 11.31 -4.30
C VAL A 206 4.30 10.39 -4.54
N PHE A 207 4.45 9.34 -3.73
CA PHE A 207 5.62 8.45 -3.75
C PHE A 207 5.29 6.96 -4.03
N GLY A 208 4.06 6.64 -4.45
CA GLY A 208 3.68 5.28 -4.90
C GLY A 208 3.15 4.34 -3.82
N THR A 209 3.32 4.67 -2.54
CA THR A 209 2.77 3.86 -1.44
C THR A 209 1.89 4.70 -0.54
N VAL A 210 0.89 4.04 0.07
CA VAL A 210 -0.05 4.67 1.01
C VAL A 210 0.68 5.20 2.26
N TRP A 211 1.78 4.58 2.65
CA TRP A 211 2.58 4.96 3.83
C TRP A 211 3.19 6.37 3.72
N TRP A 212 3.52 6.82 2.51
CA TRP A 212 4.09 8.15 2.30
C TRP A 212 3.15 9.29 2.69
N GLY A 213 1.83 9.08 2.69
CA GLY A 213 0.89 10.08 3.21
C GLY A 213 1.11 10.35 4.70
N PHE A 214 1.34 9.31 5.50
CA PHE A 214 1.69 9.44 6.92
C PHE A 214 3.04 10.12 7.10
N THR A 215 4.07 9.67 6.38
CA THR A 215 5.43 10.23 6.49
C THR A 215 5.49 11.71 6.11
N LEU A 216 4.78 12.14 5.06
CA LEU A 216 4.73 13.55 4.66
C LEU A 216 4.05 14.44 5.69
N ASN A 217 2.99 13.96 6.35
CA ASN A 217 2.36 14.68 7.46
C ASN A 217 3.30 14.81 8.66
N LEU A 218 4.07 13.75 8.98
CA LEU A 218 5.07 13.80 10.05
C LEU A 218 6.20 14.79 9.73
N ILE A 219 6.67 14.83 8.48
CA ILE A 219 7.67 15.80 8.02
C ILE A 219 7.11 17.23 8.12
N ALA A 220 5.88 17.46 7.66
CA ALA A 220 5.23 18.78 7.76
C ALA A 220 5.09 19.23 9.22
N TYR A 221 4.69 18.31 10.11
CA TYR A 221 4.58 18.56 11.54
C TYR A 221 5.93 18.90 12.18
N SER A 222 6.97 18.13 11.88
CA SER A 222 8.34 18.41 12.35
C SER A 222 8.88 19.73 11.81
N LEU A 223 8.56 20.10 10.58
CA LEU A 223 9.00 21.34 9.97
C LEU A 223 8.31 22.55 10.60
N ALA A 224 7.00 22.46 10.85
CA ALA A 224 6.26 23.48 11.58
C ALA A 224 6.83 23.66 13.00
N SER A 225 7.08 22.56 13.71
CA SER A 225 7.75 22.58 15.02
C SER A 225 9.10 23.30 14.97
N HIS A 226 9.92 22.98 13.98
CA HIS A 226 11.24 23.59 13.83
C HIS A 226 11.15 25.10 13.56
N ALA A 227 10.23 25.52 12.67
CA ALA A 227 9.98 26.92 12.37
C ALA A 227 9.47 27.70 13.58
N SER A 228 8.47 27.17 14.29
CA SER A 228 7.93 27.76 15.52
C SER A 228 8.99 27.87 16.62
N GLY A 229 9.84 26.85 16.78
CA GLY A 229 10.96 26.87 17.71
C GLY A 229 12.00 27.94 17.38
N GLY A 230 12.30 28.13 16.09
CA GLY A 230 13.16 29.23 15.62
C GLY A 230 12.58 30.61 15.89
N CYS A 231 11.28 30.82 15.61
CA CYS A 231 10.57 32.05 15.94
C CYS A 231 10.57 32.34 17.45
N TRP A 232 10.30 31.32 18.26
CA TRP A 232 10.37 31.44 19.72
C TRP A 232 11.78 31.83 20.18
N TYR A 233 12.83 31.22 19.61
CA TYR A 233 14.20 31.55 19.96
C TYR A 233 14.56 33.01 19.64
N ILE A 234 14.24 33.52 18.44
CA ILE A 234 14.58 34.91 18.10
C ILE A 234 13.77 35.92 18.92
N LEU A 235 12.48 35.65 19.17
CA LEU A 235 11.64 36.46 20.06
C LEU A 235 12.15 36.44 21.51
N SER A 236 12.74 35.33 21.94
CA SER A 236 13.36 35.23 23.27
C SER A 236 14.58 36.14 23.40
N ILE A 237 15.40 36.23 22.34
CA ILE A 237 16.54 37.18 22.30
C ILE A 237 16.03 38.63 22.27
N GLU A 238 14.97 38.91 21.52
CA GLU A 238 14.33 40.24 21.51
C GLU A 238 13.84 40.63 22.91
N ARG A 239 13.21 39.70 23.64
CA ARG A 239 12.76 39.90 25.01
C ARG A 239 13.93 40.11 25.98
N ALA A 240 15.01 39.35 25.84
CA ALA A 240 16.22 39.55 26.64
C ALA A 240 16.89 40.90 26.32
N ALA A 241 16.87 41.35 25.06
CA ALA A 241 17.35 42.67 24.67
C ALA A 241 16.54 43.80 25.34
N MET A 242 15.22 43.63 25.51
CA MET A 242 14.39 44.57 26.29
C MET A 242 14.89 44.67 27.73
N CYS A 243 15.12 43.55 28.42
CA CYS A 243 15.64 43.56 29.80
C CYS A 243 17.03 44.23 29.89
N LEU A 244 17.93 43.92 28.97
CA LEU A 244 19.28 44.52 28.94
C LEU A 244 19.26 46.02 28.65
N SER A 245 18.27 46.49 27.88
CA SER A 245 18.07 47.93 27.64
C SER A 245 17.58 48.66 28.90
N GLN A 246 16.68 48.05 29.67
CA GLN A 246 16.15 48.63 30.92
C GLN A 246 17.23 48.73 32.01
N THR A 247 18.12 47.75 32.08
CA THR A 247 19.23 47.73 33.05
C THR A 247 20.45 48.54 32.60
N ARG A 248 20.38 49.23 31.45
CA ARG A 248 21.49 49.95 30.79
C ARG A 248 22.74 49.10 30.51
N ALA A 249 22.67 47.78 30.65
CA ALA A 249 23.78 46.86 30.40
C ALA A 249 24.20 46.83 28.92
N LEU A 250 23.26 47.10 28.00
CA LEU A 250 23.50 47.10 26.55
C LEU A 250 24.40 48.26 26.07
N MET A 251 24.49 49.37 26.81
CA MET A 251 25.35 50.52 26.46
C MET A 251 26.84 50.26 26.71
N SER A 252 27.19 49.21 27.46
CA SER A 252 28.58 48.85 27.79
C SER A 252 29.27 47.98 26.73
N CYS A 253 28.61 47.68 25.61
CA CYS A 253 29.17 46.85 24.54
C CYS A 253 30.19 47.64 23.69
N ASN A 254 31.46 47.61 24.09
CA ASN A 254 32.52 48.33 23.42
C ASN A 254 32.83 47.74 22.01
N ARG A 255 33.22 48.60 21.08
CA ARG A 255 33.31 48.33 19.62
C ARG A 255 34.32 47.24 19.20
N GLU A 256 35.18 46.77 20.10
CA GLU A 256 36.28 45.84 19.78
C GLU A 256 36.02 44.37 20.14
N THR A 257 34.94 44.05 20.85
CA THR A 257 34.68 42.65 21.29
C THR A 257 33.83 41.82 20.33
N TRP A 258 33.55 42.33 19.13
CA TRP A 258 32.60 41.71 18.20
C TRP A 258 33.17 40.57 17.35
N ILE A 259 34.50 40.37 17.34
CA ILE A 259 35.17 39.48 16.36
C ILE A 259 36.06 38.40 16.98
N GLN A 260 36.44 38.45 18.26
CA GLN A 260 37.40 37.49 18.81
C GLN A 260 36.95 36.90 20.16
N TYR A 261 36.46 35.66 20.10
CA TYR A 261 36.57 34.73 21.22
C TYR A 261 38.04 34.35 21.37
N PHE A 262 38.79 35.10 22.19
CA PHE A 262 40.00 34.57 22.79
C PHE A 262 39.98 34.89 24.29
N HIS A 263 40.00 33.81 25.06
CA HIS A 263 40.31 33.70 26.48
C HIS A 263 40.48 35.03 27.24
N THR A 264 39.46 35.40 28.00
CA THR A 264 39.68 36.20 29.21
C THR A 264 38.94 35.55 30.38
N ASN A 265 39.72 34.95 31.29
CA ASN A 265 39.30 34.62 32.64
C ASN A 265 39.11 35.93 33.40
N SER A 266 37.97 36.59 33.20
CA SER A 266 37.52 37.66 34.09
C SER A 266 36.16 37.28 34.64
N SER A 267 36.13 37.01 35.94
CA SER A 267 34.92 36.88 36.77
C SER A 267 34.07 38.15 36.60
N THR A 268 33.11 38.07 35.69
CA THR A 268 32.18 39.17 35.41
C THR A 268 30.82 38.77 35.96
N LYS A 269 30.25 39.62 36.82
CA LYS A 269 28.90 39.47 37.38
C LYS A 269 27.93 39.17 36.24
N LYS A 270 27.16 38.08 36.34
CA LYS A 270 26.05 37.82 35.42
C LYS A 270 25.10 39.01 35.53
N SER A 271 24.60 39.51 34.40
CA SER A 271 23.64 40.61 34.43
C SER A 271 22.35 40.15 35.13
N VAL A 272 21.70 41.06 35.87
CA VAL A 272 20.44 40.85 36.59
C VAL A 272 19.35 40.17 35.75
N CYS A 273 19.39 40.32 34.41
CA CYS A 273 18.48 39.69 33.47
C CYS A 273 18.58 38.15 33.34
N PHE A 274 19.67 37.52 33.79
CA PHE A 274 19.92 36.07 33.64
C PHE A 274 20.20 35.35 34.97
N GLU A 275 19.94 36.01 36.12
CA GLU A 275 20.08 35.39 37.45
C GLU A 275 18.72 34.89 37.96
N GLU A 276 18.61 33.59 38.24
CA GLU A 276 17.37 32.92 38.71
C GLU A 276 16.82 33.50 40.03
N ASN A 277 17.67 34.05 40.90
CA ASN A 277 17.27 34.50 42.24
C ASN A 277 16.90 36.00 42.33
N GLN A 278 17.05 36.80 41.27
CA GLN A 278 16.81 38.26 41.28
C GLN A 278 16.11 38.81 40.02
N THR A 279 15.58 37.96 39.14
CA THR A 279 14.89 38.42 37.93
C THR A 279 13.49 38.95 38.27
N SER A 280 13.38 40.24 38.58
CA SER A 280 12.08 40.95 38.62
C SER A 280 11.45 41.11 37.24
N PHE A 281 12.14 40.73 36.15
CA PHE A 281 11.67 40.90 34.78
C PHE A 281 10.84 39.69 34.33
N PRO A 282 9.55 39.87 33.96
CA PRO A 282 8.71 38.76 33.52
C PRO A 282 9.11 38.30 32.11
N TYR A 283 9.60 37.06 31.98
CA TYR A 283 9.97 36.46 30.71
C TYR A 283 8.85 35.66 30.03
N GLY A 284 7.78 35.31 30.75
CA GLY A 284 6.63 34.57 30.20
C GLY A 284 7.05 33.28 29.48
N ILE A 285 6.58 33.10 28.24
CA ILE A 285 6.86 31.90 27.44
C ILE A 285 8.35 31.71 27.10
N TYR A 286 9.20 32.73 27.31
CA TYR A 286 10.63 32.71 27.01
C TYR A 286 11.50 32.31 28.19
N GLN A 287 10.93 32.04 29.37
CA GLN A 287 11.70 31.69 30.56
C GLN A 287 12.60 30.47 30.34
N PHE A 288 12.09 29.45 29.63
CA PHE A 288 12.86 28.25 29.30
C PHE A 288 14.03 28.53 28.34
N ALA A 289 14.03 29.64 27.60
CA ALA A 289 15.09 30.00 26.66
C ALA A 289 16.33 30.63 27.32
N LEU A 290 16.23 31.11 28.57
CA LEU A 290 17.31 31.82 29.26
C LEU A 290 18.68 31.09 29.24
N PRO A 291 18.77 29.80 29.64
CA PRO A 291 20.03 29.06 29.57
C PRO A 291 20.47 28.75 28.12
N LEU A 292 19.55 28.73 27.15
CA LEU A 292 19.88 28.48 25.74
C LEU A 292 20.51 29.71 25.07
N MET A 293 20.06 30.92 25.41
CA MET A 293 20.55 32.17 24.81
C MET A 293 22.03 32.43 25.10
N THR A 294 22.49 32.00 26.28
CA THR A 294 23.87 32.18 26.78
C THR A 294 24.78 31.01 26.43
N SER A 295 24.23 29.89 25.93
CA SER A 295 25.00 28.72 25.52
C SER A 295 25.77 28.98 24.22
N ASN A 296 26.99 28.45 24.12
CA ASN A 296 27.79 28.48 22.89
C ASN A 296 27.47 27.30 21.96
N ALA A 297 26.81 26.25 22.46
CA ALA A 297 26.57 25.03 21.72
C ALA A 297 25.37 25.16 20.76
N PHE A 298 25.67 25.26 19.46
CA PHE A 298 24.66 25.40 18.41
C PHE A 298 23.66 24.22 18.38
N THR A 299 24.13 22.99 18.52
CA THR A 299 23.28 21.79 18.53
C THR A 299 22.26 21.81 19.66
N ILE A 300 22.65 22.32 20.84
CA ILE A 300 21.75 22.43 21.99
C ILE A 300 20.63 23.43 21.69
N LYS A 301 20.96 24.59 21.11
CA LYS A 301 19.97 25.60 20.68
C LYS A 301 18.97 24.99 19.70
N LEU A 302 19.47 24.31 18.67
CA LEU A 302 18.68 23.67 17.63
C LEU A 302 17.70 22.62 18.21
N LEU A 303 18.20 21.70 19.03
CA LEU A 303 17.42 20.59 19.56
C LEU A 303 16.37 21.05 20.56
N TYR A 304 16.74 21.91 21.53
CA TYR A 304 15.80 22.38 22.54
C TYR A 304 14.77 23.35 21.98
N ALA A 305 15.12 24.20 21.01
CA ALA A 305 14.13 25.04 20.33
C ALA A 305 13.13 24.20 19.54
N ASN A 306 13.59 23.16 18.83
CA ASN A 306 12.69 22.23 18.15
C ASN A 306 11.83 21.44 19.16
N LEU A 307 12.39 21.01 20.29
CA LEU A 307 11.63 20.34 21.35
C LEU A 307 10.52 21.26 21.89
N TRP A 308 10.84 22.53 22.14
CA TRP A 308 9.84 23.52 22.56
C TRP A 308 8.72 23.67 21.52
N GLY A 309 9.06 23.80 20.23
CA GLY A 309 8.08 23.86 19.14
C GLY A 309 7.18 22.62 19.08
N LEU A 310 7.76 21.43 19.32
CA LEU A 310 7.04 20.17 19.30
C LEU A 310 6.05 20.07 20.46
N MET A 311 6.47 20.48 21.65
CA MET A 311 5.64 20.53 22.85
C MET A 311 4.48 21.54 22.69
N ALA A 312 4.77 22.71 22.14
CA ALA A 312 3.77 23.76 21.92
C ALA A 312 2.73 23.36 20.86
N LEU A 313 3.16 22.83 19.71
CA LEU A 313 2.24 22.41 18.64
C LEU A 313 1.45 21.13 18.97
N SER A 314 2.00 20.25 19.81
CA SER A 314 1.31 19.01 20.20
C SER A 314 0.23 19.22 21.26
N THR A 315 0.10 20.45 21.79
CA THR A 315 -0.76 20.76 22.94
C THR A 315 -0.44 19.95 24.20
N MET A 316 0.70 19.23 24.23
CA MET A 316 1.14 18.42 25.38
C MET A 316 2.02 19.22 26.37
N GLY A 317 2.49 20.41 26.00
CA GLY A 317 3.34 21.29 26.83
C GLY A 317 2.66 22.60 27.25
N ASN A 318 1.55 22.51 27.97
CA ASN A 318 0.59 23.59 28.29
C ASN A 318 1.09 24.84 29.06
N ASN A 319 2.38 25.11 29.16
CA ASN A 319 2.88 26.32 29.84
C ASN A 319 3.16 27.46 28.85
N LEU A 320 2.22 27.74 27.94
CA LEU A 320 2.21 28.98 27.17
C LEU A 320 1.56 30.06 28.04
N GLU A 321 2.29 30.55 29.04
CA GLU A 321 1.88 31.68 29.88
C GLU A 321 2.50 32.97 29.30
N PRO A 322 1.80 33.71 28.43
CA PRO A 322 2.33 34.93 27.85
C PRO A 322 2.38 36.06 28.88
N THR A 323 3.33 36.97 28.71
CA THR A 323 3.30 38.27 29.41
C THR A 323 2.21 39.19 28.81
N SER A 324 2.05 40.40 29.36
CA SER A 324 1.13 41.42 28.86
C SER A 324 1.52 42.03 27.49
N GLN A 325 2.57 41.53 26.84
CA GLN A 325 3.01 42.01 25.53
C GLN A 325 2.13 41.46 24.40
N SER A 326 1.54 42.35 23.59
CA SER A 326 0.61 41.99 22.50
C SER A 326 1.20 41.01 21.47
N LEU A 327 2.46 41.20 21.06
CA LEU A 327 3.14 40.29 20.13
C LEU A 327 3.27 38.87 20.67
N GLU A 328 3.57 38.73 21.97
CA GLU A 328 3.69 37.42 22.63
C GLU A 328 2.33 36.72 22.68
N VAL A 329 1.28 37.45 23.07
CA VAL A 329 -0.09 36.92 23.10
C VAL A 329 -0.56 36.47 21.71
N VAL A 330 -0.34 37.27 20.68
CA VAL A 330 -0.70 36.91 19.29
C VAL A 330 0.08 35.68 18.80
N PHE A 331 1.37 35.58 19.14
CA PHE A 331 2.19 34.41 18.82
C PHE A 331 1.66 33.16 19.54
N SER A 332 1.36 33.24 20.84
CA SER A 332 0.78 32.15 21.61
C SER A 332 -0.58 31.69 21.06
N ILE A 333 -1.48 32.62 20.72
CA ILE A 333 -2.77 32.29 20.08
C ILE A 333 -2.54 31.55 18.75
N SER A 334 -1.62 32.05 17.92
CA SER A 334 -1.28 31.44 16.63
C SER A 334 -0.70 30.03 16.80
N MET A 335 0.13 29.81 17.82
CA MET A 335 0.69 28.50 18.16
C MET A 335 -0.38 27.51 18.62
N VAL A 336 -1.33 27.94 19.46
CA VAL A 336 -2.43 27.07 19.92
C VAL A 336 -3.36 26.70 18.76
N LEU A 337 -3.79 27.67 17.95
CA LEU A 337 -4.68 27.41 16.80
C LEU A 337 -3.99 26.56 15.73
N GLY A 338 -2.74 26.89 15.38
CA GLY A 338 -1.94 26.14 14.43
C GLY A 338 -1.60 24.73 14.92
N GLY A 339 -1.25 24.58 16.19
CA GLY A 339 -0.99 23.30 16.84
C GLY A 339 -2.21 22.39 16.84
N LEU A 340 -3.38 22.91 17.25
CA LEU A 340 -4.64 22.16 17.21
C LEU A 340 -4.96 21.67 15.78
N LEU A 341 -4.82 22.53 14.76
CA LEU A 341 -5.04 22.16 13.37
C LEU A 341 -4.07 21.08 12.88
N LEU A 342 -2.77 21.24 13.15
CA LEU A 342 -1.74 20.28 12.72
C LEU A 342 -1.87 18.94 13.44
N PHE A 343 -2.19 18.96 14.73
CA PHE A 343 -2.34 17.75 15.52
C PHE A 343 -3.61 16.95 15.15
N THR A 344 -4.74 17.64 14.95
CA THR A 344 -5.99 17.00 14.50
C THR A 344 -5.84 16.39 13.10
N THR A 345 -5.18 17.09 12.17
CA THR A 345 -4.90 16.55 10.83
C THR A 345 -3.92 15.38 10.87
N LEU A 346 -2.91 15.39 11.74
CA LEU A 346 -2.01 14.26 11.95
C LEU A 346 -2.77 13.02 12.43
N ILE A 347 -3.59 13.16 13.49
CA ILE A 347 -4.42 12.07 14.02
C ILE A 347 -5.38 11.53 12.95
N GLY A 348 -6.09 12.41 12.24
CA GLY A 348 -7.04 12.01 11.21
C GLY A 348 -6.38 11.18 10.10
N ASN A 349 -5.20 11.60 9.64
CA ASN A 349 -4.45 10.86 8.61
C ASN A 349 -3.89 9.53 9.13
N ILE A 350 -3.42 9.46 10.38
CA ILE A 350 -2.99 8.21 11.01
C ILE A 350 -4.16 7.22 11.08
N GLN A 351 -5.36 7.68 11.44
CA GLN A 351 -6.55 6.84 11.52
C GLN A 351 -6.93 6.26 10.16
N VAL A 352 -6.90 7.05 9.08
CA VAL A 352 -7.17 6.58 7.71
C VAL A 352 -6.15 5.52 7.29
N PHE A 353 -4.86 5.76 7.54
CA PHE A 353 -3.80 4.81 7.25
C PHE A 353 -3.96 3.50 8.03
N LEU A 354 -4.19 3.60 9.34
CA LEU A 354 -4.38 2.44 10.21
C LEU A 354 -5.62 1.64 9.78
N HIS A 355 -6.71 2.33 9.40
CA HIS A 355 -7.91 1.70 8.88
C HIS A 355 -7.63 0.92 7.58
N ALA A 356 -6.89 1.52 6.64
CA ALA A 356 -6.54 0.87 5.37
C ALA A 356 -5.75 -0.43 5.59
N ILE A 357 -4.75 -0.43 6.49
CA ILE A 357 -3.97 -1.64 6.81
C ILE A 357 -4.82 -2.68 7.56
N MET A 358 -5.65 -2.23 8.51
CA MET A 358 -6.45 -3.13 9.34
C MET A 358 -7.71 -3.65 8.64
N MET A 359 -8.12 -3.08 7.50
CA MET A 359 -9.41 -3.36 6.85
C MET A 359 -9.65 -4.86 6.63
N GLN A 360 -8.70 -5.55 6.00
CA GLN A 360 -8.87 -6.97 5.65
C GLN A 360 -8.89 -7.86 6.90
N ARG A 361 -8.08 -7.54 7.92
CA ARG A 361 -8.09 -8.24 9.21
C ARG A 361 -9.39 -8.00 9.98
N ARG A 362 -9.90 -6.76 9.99
CA ARG A 362 -11.18 -6.41 10.61
C ARG A 362 -12.35 -7.12 9.90
N LYS A 363 -12.37 -7.13 8.57
CA LYS A 363 -13.38 -7.84 7.78
C LYS A 363 -13.44 -9.33 8.13
N MET A 364 -12.27 -9.98 8.24
CA MET A 364 -12.17 -11.36 8.70
C MET A 364 -12.67 -11.54 10.14
N GLN A 365 -12.25 -10.68 11.08
CA GLN A 365 -12.68 -10.78 12.47
C GLN A 365 -14.19 -10.61 12.62
N LEU A 366 -14.81 -9.69 11.86
CA LEU A 366 -16.26 -9.52 11.83
C LEU A 366 -16.94 -10.76 11.29
N HIS A 367 -16.51 -11.27 10.13
CA HIS A 367 -17.06 -12.49 9.54
C HIS A 367 -17.00 -13.68 10.51
N TYR A 368 -15.86 -13.89 11.18
CA TYR A 368 -15.71 -14.98 12.14
C TYR A 368 -16.62 -14.81 13.37
N ARG A 369 -16.81 -13.58 13.86
CA ARG A 369 -17.72 -13.27 14.98
C ARG A 369 -19.18 -13.50 14.59
N GLU A 370 -19.59 -13.04 13.42
CA GLU A 370 -20.95 -13.24 12.88
C GLU A 370 -21.25 -14.73 12.71
N MET A 371 -20.32 -15.49 12.12
CA MET A 371 -20.46 -16.93 11.96
C MET A 371 -20.55 -17.63 13.32
N GLU A 372 -19.67 -17.30 14.25
CA GLU A 372 -19.67 -17.90 15.58
C GLU A 372 -20.98 -17.61 16.34
N TRP A 373 -21.48 -16.37 16.25
CA TRP A 373 -22.77 -15.99 16.79
C TRP A 373 -23.90 -16.78 16.12
N TRP A 374 -23.92 -16.88 14.80
CA TRP A 374 -24.92 -17.63 14.03
C TRP A 374 -24.94 -19.12 14.42
N MET A 375 -23.77 -19.74 14.57
CA MET A 375 -23.65 -21.15 14.99
C MET A 375 -24.21 -21.37 16.40
N ARG A 376 -24.02 -20.41 17.31
CA ARG A 376 -24.59 -20.47 18.67
C ARG A 376 -26.10 -20.26 18.66
N HIS A 377 -26.58 -19.27 17.90
CA HIS A 377 -28.00 -18.97 17.77
C HIS A 377 -28.78 -20.17 17.20
N ARG A 378 -28.20 -20.88 16.22
CA ARG A 378 -28.76 -22.11 15.64
C ARG A 378 -28.52 -23.37 16.49
N ARG A 379 -27.86 -23.26 17.65
CA ARG A 379 -27.55 -24.36 18.58
C ARG A 379 -26.83 -25.53 17.90
N LEU A 380 -25.87 -25.24 17.02
CA LEU A 380 -25.13 -26.29 16.32
C LEU A 380 -24.28 -27.12 17.30
N PRO A 381 -24.21 -28.46 17.12
CA PRO A 381 -23.37 -29.32 17.95
C PRO A 381 -21.89 -28.94 17.88
N GLU A 382 -21.17 -29.06 18.99
CA GLU A 382 -19.77 -28.63 19.10
C GLU A 382 -18.84 -29.31 18.07
N LYS A 383 -19.11 -30.56 17.72
CA LYS A 383 -18.37 -31.26 16.68
C LYS A 383 -18.52 -30.61 15.30
N LEU A 384 -19.70 -30.06 14.99
CA LEU A 384 -19.95 -29.34 13.73
C LEU A 384 -19.31 -27.95 13.78
N ARG A 385 -19.43 -27.23 14.89
CA ARG A 385 -18.77 -25.92 15.08
C ARG A 385 -17.26 -26.02 14.87
N ARG A 386 -16.60 -27.03 15.46
CA ARG A 386 -15.17 -27.30 15.27
C ARG A 386 -14.79 -27.66 13.82
N ARG A 387 -15.72 -28.22 13.03
CA ARG A 387 -15.50 -28.47 11.60
C ARG A 387 -15.57 -27.17 10.80
N VAL A 388 -16.60 -26.36 11.05
CA VAL A 388 -16.77 -25.05 10.40
C VAL A 388 -15.58 -24.14 10.69
N ARG A 389 -15.16 -24.01 11.95
CA ARG A 389 -13.96 -23.20 12.32
C ARG A 389 -12.68 -23.65 11.61
N ARG A 390 -12.47 -24.97 11.46
CA ARG A 390 -11.30 -25.50 10.74
C ARG A 390 -11.37 -25.20 9.24
N TYR A 391 -12.55 -25.27 8.65
CA TYR A 391 -12.76 -24.92 7.25
C TYR A 391 -12.43 -23.43 7.02
N GLU A 392 -13.01 -22.53 7.81
CA GLU A 392 -12.77 -21.09 7.68
C GLU A 392 -11.30 -20.71 7.91
N HIS A 393 -10.64 -21.30 8.91
CA HIS A 393 -9.23 -21.03 9.17
C HIS A 393 -8.35 -21.40 7.97
N TRP A 394 -8.58 -22.59 7.40
CA TRP A 394 -7.82 -23.06 6.25
C TRP A 394 -8.11 -22.22 4.98
N MET A 395 -9.37 -21.84 4.75
CA MET A 395 -9.76 -20.95 3.66
C MET A 395 -9.10 -19.57 3.80
N TRP A 396 -8.97 -19.06 5.02
CA TRP A 396 -8.27 -17.81 5.29
C TRP A 396 -6.77 -17.90 5.00
N GLU A 397 -6.09 -18.94 5.49
CA GLU A 397 -4.65 -19.13 5.24
C GLU A 397 -4.33 -19.26 3.75
N THR A 398 -5.22 -19.93 3.00
CA THR A 398 -4.96 -20.27 1.59
C THR A 398 -5.43 -19.16 0.63
N ARG A 399 -6.60 -18.56 0.87
CA ARG A 399 -7.26 -17.62 -0.05
C ARG A 399 -7.55 -16.24 0.55
N ARG A 400 -7.09 -15.96 1.78
CA ARG A 400 -7.40 -14.73 2.54
C ARG A 400 -8.89 -14.38 2.57
N GLY A 401 -9.74 -15.41 2.56
CA GLY A 401 -11.20 -15.26 2.57
C GLY A 401 -11.78 -14.54 1.35
N GLN A 402 -11.08 -14.54 0.21
CA GLN A 402 -11.61 -14.01 -1.05
C GLN A 402 -12.20 -15.12 -1.90
N ASP A 403 -13.40 -14.86 -2.42
CA ASP A 403 -14.03 -15.67 -3.45
C ASP A 403 -13.68 -15.12 -4.83
N GLU A 404 -12.86 -15.87 -5.57
CA GLU A 404 -12.41 -15.50 -6.92
C GLU A 404 -13.59 -15.32 -7.89
N MET A 405 -14.66 -16.10 -7.72
CA MET A 405 -15.83 -16.02 -8.60
C MET A 405 -16.66 -14.77 -8.33
N ALA A 406 -16.70 -14.31 -7.08
CA ALA A 406 -17.35 -13.05 -6.72
C ALA A 406 -16.61 -11.84 -7.32
N LEU A 407 -15.27 -11.90 -7.45
CA LEU A 407 -14.47 -10.81 -8.03
C LEU A 407 -14.78 -10.57 -9.52
N ILE A 408 -15.08 -11.63 -10.27
CA ILE A 408 -15.34 -11.57 -11.71
C ILE A 408 -16.83 -11.49 -12.05
N GLN A 409 -17.73 -11.49 -11.05
CA GLN A 409 -19.17 -11.50 -11.27
C GLN A 409 -19.66 -10.24 -11.99
N GLY A 410 -19.04 -9.09 -11.73
CA GLY A 410 -19.37 -7.81 -12.35
C GLY A 410 -18.79 -7.58 -13.75
N PHE A 411 -18.00 -8.52 -14.28
CA PHE A 411 -17.43 -8.39 -15.62
C PHE A 411 -18.45 -8.72 -16.72
N PRO A 412 -18.38 -8.05 -17.89
CA PRO A 412 -19.12 -8.48 -19.07
C PRO A 412 -18.82 -9.95 -19.41
N GLU A 413 -19.81 -10.66 -19.96
CA GLU A 413 -19.72 -12.12 -20.13
C GLU A 413 -18.54 -12.59 -20.98
N GLY A 414 -18.18 -11.84 -22.02
CA GLY A 414 -17.00 -12.14 -22.85
C GLY A 414 -15.71 -12.08 -22.04
N LEU A 415 -15.48 -10.97 -21.33
CA LEU A 415 -14.29 -10.79 -20.49
C LEU A 415 -14.23 -11.82 -19.35
N ARG A 416 -15.37 -12.14 -18.75
CA ARG A 416 -15.47 -13.18 -17.70
C ARG A 416 -15.05 -14.55 -18.24
N ARG A 417 -15.47 -14.90 -19.46
CA ARG A 417 -15.06 -16.15 -20.14
C ARG A 417 -13.56 -16.19 -20.41
N ASP A 418 -12.99 -15.11 -20.93
CA ASP A 418 -11.56 -15.02 -21.22
C ASP A 418 -10.71 -15.17 -19.95
N VAL A 419 -11.11 -14.49 -18.86
CA VAL A 419 -10.45 -14.60 -17.56
C VAL A 419 -10.55 -16.04 -17.02
N LYS A 420 -11.73 -16.66 -17.05
CA LYS A 420 -11.90 -18.07 -16.63
C LYS A 420 -11.01 -19.02 -17.45
N ARG A 421 -10.96 -18.85 -18.78
CA ARG A 421 -10.09 -19.64 -19.66
C ARG A 421 -8.62 -19.50 -19.23
N CYS A 422 -8.14 -18.27 -19.02
CA CYS A 422 -6.76 -18.03 -18.58
C CYS A 422 -6.43 -18.70 -17.24
N ILE A 423 -7.35 -18.69 -16.28
CA ILE A 423 -7.13 -19.28 -14.96
C ILE A 423 -7.13 -20.81 -15.03
N TRP A 424 -8.12 -21.42 -15.68
CA TRP A 424 -8.40 -22.85 -15.54
C TRP A 424 -7.79 -23.73 -16.63
N LEU A 425 -7.53 -23.21 -17.84
CA LEU A 425 -7.15 -24.03 -18.99
C LEU A 425 -5.87 -24.85 -18.76
N HIS A 426 -4.86 -24.25 -18.13
CA HIS A 426 -3.59 -24.92 -17.84
C HIS A 426 -3.78 -26.13 -16.92
N ASP A 427 -4.65 -26.00 -15.92
CA ASP A 427 -4.91 -27.02 -14.93
C ASP A 427 -5.85 -28.11 -15.45
N ILE A 428 -6.86 -27.75 -16.25
CA ILE A 428 -7.75 -28.70 -16.92
C ILE A 428 -6.97 -29.58 -17.90
N ARG A 429 -6.02 -29.02 -18.67
CA ARG A 429 -5.20 -29.79 -19.62
C ARG A 429 -4.29 -30.83 -18.98
N LYS A 430 -3.92 -30.68 -17.70
CA LYS A 430 -3.12 -31.68 -16.97
C LYS A 430 -3.90 -32.96 -16.68
N ILE A 431 -5.23 -32.90 -16.70
CA ILE A 431 -6.05 -34.05 -16.40
C ILE A 431 -6.12 -34.95 -17.63
N PRO A 432 -5.73 -36.24 -17.50
CA PRO A 432 -5.65 -37.15 -18.64
C PRO A 432 -6.96 -37.32 -19.41
N LEU A 433 -8.10 -37.13 -18.74
CA LEU A 433 -9.43 -37.17 -19.37
C LEU A 433 -9.61 -36.07 -20.42
N PHE A 434 -8.99 -34.91 -20.24
CA PHE A 434 -9.20 -33.71 -21.06
C PHE A 434 -8.10 -33.46 -22.07
N PHE A 435 -7.00 -34.22 -22.02
CA PHE A 435 -5.83 -34.04 -22.88
C PHE A 435 -6.15 -34.13 -24.38
N ASN A 436 -7.06 -35.03 -24.77
CA ASN A 436 -7.43 -35.29 -26.17
C ASN A 436 -8.71 -34.57 -26.61
N LEU A 437 -9.28 -33.68 -25.78
CA LEU A 437 -10.48 -32.92 -26.16
C LEU A 437 -10.11 -31.66 -26.94
N GLY A 438 -10.96 -31.30 -27.91
CA GLY A 438 -10.76 -30.09 -28.71
C GLY A 438 -10.90 -28.81 -27.87
N ASP A 439 -10.22 -27.74 -28.28
CA ASP A 439 -10.18 -26.48 -27.53
C ASP A 439 -11.58 -25.87 -27.28
N LEU A 440 -12.54 -26.04 -28.20
CA LEU A 440 -13.92 -25.59 -28.03
C LEU A 440 -14.65 -26.27 -26.85
N VAL A 441 -14.32 -27.55 -26.59
CA VAL A 441 -14.87 -28.29 -25.45
C VAL A 441 -14.20 -27.85 -24.17
N LEU A 442 -12.87 -27.67 -24.20
CA LEU A 442 -12.12 -27.14 -23.07
C LEU A 442 -12.61 -25.74 -22.68
N ASP A 443 -12.92 -24.88 -23.65
CA ASP A 443 -13.54 -23.57 -23.41
C ASP A 443 -14.88 -23.66 -22.72
N SER A 444 -15.75 -24.54 -23.23
CA SER A 444 -17.08 -24.77 -22.66
C SER A 444 -17.00 -25.31 -21.22
N ILE A 445 -15.99 -26.14 -20.93
CA ILE A 445 -15.68 -26.63 -19.59
C ILE A 445 -15.15 -25.48 -18.72
N CYS A 446 -14.13 -24.73 -19.16
CA CYS A 446 -13.52 -23.63 -18.39
C CYS A 446 -14.55 -22.58 -17.93
N ASP A 447 -15.56 -22.29 -18.76
CA ASP A 447 -16.62 -21.36 -18.41
C ASP A 447 -17.56 -21.89 -17.31
N ARG A 448 -17.79 -23.21 -17.25
CA ARG A 448 -18.77 -23.85 -16.34
C ARG A 448 -18.14 -24.48 -15.10
N VAL A 449 -16.81 -24.55 -15.04
CA VAL A 449 -16.10 -25.11 -13.89
C VAL A 449 -16.29 -24.23 -12.65
N LYS A 450 -16.61 -24.88 -11.52
CA LYS A 450 -16.70 -24.26 -10.20
C LYS A 450 -15.52 -24.72 -9.32
N PRO A 451 -14.72 -23.81 -8.75
CA PRO A 451 -13.68 -24.18 -7.81
C PRO A 451 -14.29 -24.68 -6.50
N LEU A 452 -13.76 -25.76 -5.95
CA LEU A 452 -14.17 -26.37 -4.68
C LEU A 452 -12.97 -26.56 -3.76
N ALA A 453 -13.23 -26.44 -2.46
CA ALA A 453 -12.21 -26.51 -1.45
C ALA A 453 -12.76 -27.29 -0.25
N TYR A 454 -12.03 -28.30 0.21
CA TYR A 454 -12.45 -29.19 1.29
C TYR A 454 -11.38 -29.27 2.37
N SER A 455 -11.79 -29.12 3.63
CA SER A 455 -10.88 -29.27 4.76
C SER A 455 -10.55 -30.75 5.05
N LYS A 456 -9.49 -30.98 5.83
CA LYS A 456 -9.06 -32.34 6.21
C LYS A 456 -10.18 -33.08 6.95
N HIS A 457 -10.37 -34.36 6.60
CA HIS A 457 -11.40 -35.28 7.12
C HIS A 457 -12.84 -34.98 6.70
N GLU A 458 -13.04 -34.02 5.80
CA GLU A 458 -14.37 -33.75 5.26
C GLU A 458 -14.79 -34.84 4.26
N LYS A 459 -16.09 -35.14 4.21
CA LYS A 459 -16.65 -36.13 3.28
C LYS A 459 -17.13 -35.39 2.04
N ILE A 460 -16.60 -35.74 0.87
CA ILE A 460 -16.99 -35.12 -0.41
C ILE A 460 -18.35 -35.65 -0.85
N ILE A 461 -18.50 -36.97 -0.88
CA ILE A 461 -19.75 -37.67 -1.22
C ILE A 461 -19.80 -39.01 -0.47
N ARG A 462 -20.99 -39.49 -0.11
CA ARG A 462 -21.16 -40.81 0.53
C ARG A 462 -21.71 -41.82 -0.46
N GLU A 463 -21.42 -43.08 -0.20
CA GLU A 463 -21.95 -44.19 -0.99
C GLU A 463 -23.48 -44.24 -0.92
N GLY A 464 -24.12 -44.24 -2.09
CA GLY A 464 -25.57 -44.17 -2.27
C GLY A 464 -26.12 -42.76 -2.47
N ASP A 465 -25.34 -41.70 -2.20
CA ASP A 465 -25.78 -40.33 -2.42
C ASP A 465 -25.87 -40.04 -3.94
N PRO A 466 -26.84 -39.21 -4.40
CA PRO A 466 -26.91 -38.81 -5.80
C PRO A 466 -25.68 -37.98 -6.20
N VAL A 467 -25.01 -38.39 -7.27
CA VAL A 467 -23.83 -37.70 -7.81
C VAL A 467 -24.28 -36.45 -8.55
N GLN A 468 -24.13 -35.28 -7.93
CA GLN A 468 -24.56 -34.00 -8.52
C GLN A 468 -23.50 -33.34 -9.40
N ARG A 469 -22.23 -33.71 -9.23
CA ARG A 469 -21.08 -33.07 -9.88
C ARG A 469 -19.94 -34.06 -10.03
N ILE A 470 -19.21 -33.93 -11.13
CA ILE A 470 -17.91 -34.59 -11.30
C ILE A 470 -16.83 -33.66 -10.72
N VAL A 471 -15.93 -34.21 -9.90
CA VAL A 471 -14.91 -33.42 -9.17
C VAL A 471 -13.53 -33.90 -9.54
N PHE A 472 -12.67 -32.96 -9.94
CA PHE A 472 -11.28 -33.19 -10.34
C PHE A 472 -10.34 -32.66 -9.26
N ILE A 473 -9.45 -33.51 -8.77
CA ILE A 473 -8.54 -33.19 -7.67
C ILE A 473 -7.30 -32.48 -8.22
N MET A 474 -7.15 -31.21 -7.88
CA MET A 474 -5.98 -30.40 -8.26
C MET A 474 -4.85 -30.54 -7.25
N LYS A 475 -5.20 -30.56 -5.96
CA LYS A 475 -4.25 -30.68 -4.87
C LYS A 475 -4.90 -31.39 -3.71
N GLY A 476 -4.12 -32.20 -3.01
CA GLY A 476 -4.56 -32.92 -1.83
C GLY A 476 -4.72 -34.40 -2.09
N ARG A 477 -5.37 -35.09 -1.15
CA ARG A 477 -5.54 -36.55 -1.19
C ARG A 477 -6.90 -36.95 -0.66
N VAL A 478 -7.58 -37.81 -1.40
CA VAL A 478 -8.92 -38.32 -1.06
C VAL A 478 -8.85 -39.82 -0.89
N ARG A 479 -9.45 -40.34 0.17
CA ARG A 479 -9.60 -41.77 0.42
C ARG A 479 -11.00 -42.21 0.03
N ARG A 480 -11.07 -43.24 -0.82
CA ARG A 480 -12.28 -43.97 -1.19
C ARG A 480 -12.52 -45.11 -0.20
N MET A 481 -13.77 -45.32 0.19
CA MET A 481 -14.22 -46.40 1.07
C MET A 481 -15.56 -46.95 0.57
N THR A 482 -15.70 -48.28 0.54
CA THR A 482 -16.94 -48.97 0.16
C THR A 482 -17.54 -49.69 1.38
N LYS A 483 -18.87 -49.77 1.51
CA LYS A 483 -19.56 -50.44 2.63
C LYS A 483 -19.40 -51.96 2.61
N ALA A 484 -19.35 -52.55 1.41
CA ALA A 484 -19.32 -54.00 1.22
C ALA A 484 -18.04 -54.66 1.76
N GLU A 485 -16.93 -53.92 1.83
CA GLU A 485 -15.63 -54.42 2.28
C GLU A 485 -14.93 -53.30 3.05
N LYS A 486 -14.82 -53.41 4.38
CA LYS A 486 -14.02 -52.48 5.20
C LYS A 486 -12.52 -52.44 4.80
N THR A 487 -12.10 -53.31 3.88
CA THR A 487 -10.70 -53.57 3.47
C THR A 487 -10.28 -52.94 2.14
N THR A 488 -11.19 -52.67 1.18
CA THR A 488 -10.81 -52.05 -0.11
C THR A 488 -10.80 -50.52 -0.01
N THR A 489 -9.69 -49.98 0.51
CA THR A 489 -9.41 -48.53 0.50
C THR A 489 -8.49 -48.17 -0.66
N SER A 490 -8.88 -47.17 -1.47
CA SER A 490 -8.02 -46.61 -2.51
C SER A 490 -7.75 -45.14 -2.22
N LEU A 491 -6.52 -44.70 -2.51
CA LEU A 491 -6.11 -43.31 -2.36
C LEU A 491 -6.13 -42.64 -3.74
N LEU A 492 -6.87 -41.55 -3.85
CA LEU A 492 -6.90 -40.68 -5.01
C LEU A 492 -5.97 -39.49 -4.72
N GLU A 493 -5.04 -39.27 -5.64
CA GLU A 493 -4.08 -38.17 -5.59
C GLU A 493 -4.41 -37.12 -6.66
N THR A 494 -3.53 -36.13 -6.82
CA THR A 494 -3.64 -35.08 -7.83
C THR A 494 -3.85 -35.65 -9.24
N GLY A 495 -4.77 -35.06 -9.99
CA GLY A 495 -5.14 -35.47 -11.35
C GLY A 495 -6.22 -36.55 -11.41
N ALA A 496 -6.58 -37.18 -10.28
CA ALA A 496 -7.71 -38.10 -10.21
C ALA A 496 -9.06 -37.35 -10.16
N PHE A 497 -10.13 -38.05 -10.51
CA PHE A 497 -11.49 -37.53 -10.45
C PHE A 497 -12.46 -38.50 -9.77
N LEU A 498 -13.60 -37.98 -9.33
CA LEU A 498 -14.73 -38.70 -8.74
C LEU A 498 -16.04 -38.22 -9.36
N GLY A 499 -17.09 -39.03 -9.30
CA GLY A 499 -18.38 -38.73 -9.91
C GLY A 499 -18.46 -39.10 -11.39
N ASP A 500 -17.68 -40.08 -11.81
CA ASP A 500 -17.60 -40.53 -13.19
C ASP A 500 -18.81 -41.36 -13.63
N GLU A 501 -19.67 -41.74 -12.67
CA GLU A 501 -21.04 -42.21 -12.91
C GLU A 501 -21.85 -41.24 -13.79
N LEU A 502 -21.54 -39.94 -13.75
CA LEU A 502 -22.27 -38.92 -14.50
C LEU A 502 -22.01 -38.97 -16.01
N ILE A 503 -20.84 -39.42 -16.47
CA ILE A 503 -20.52 -39.39 -17.89
C ILE A 503 -21.38 -40.40 -18.67
N PRO A 504 -21.48 -41.69 -18.27
CA PRO A 504 -22.41 -42.63 -18.89
C PRO A 504 -23.87 -42.18 -18.79
N TRP A 505 -24.26 -41.60 -17.66
CA TRP A 505 -25.61 -41.05 -17.46
C TRP A 505 -25.96 -39.98 -18.50
N CYS A 506 -25.04 -39.05 -18.77
CA CYS A 506 -25.24 -38.03 -19.80
C CYS A 506 -25.37 -38.61 -21.23
N LEU A 507 -24.66 -39.72 -21.51
CA LEU A 507 -24.61 -40.31 -22.85
C LEU A 507 -25.78 -41.28 -23.15
N ARG A 508 -26.47 -41.78 -22.12
CA ARG A 508 -27.57 -42.76 -22.22
C ARG A 508 -28.79 -42.23 -22.98
N ARG A 509 -29.51 -43.16 -23.63
CA ARG A 509 -30.82 -42.94 -24.28
C ARG A 509 -31.72 -44.18 -24.06
N PRO A 510 -33.02 -44.04 -23.73
CA PRO A 510 -33.71 -42.78 -23.38
C PRO A 510 -33.12 -42.16 -22.10
N PHE A 511 -33.33 -40.86 -21.93
CA PHE A 511 -32.79 -40.15 -20.79
C PHE A 511 -33.53 -40.54 -19.50
N PHE A 512 -32.77 -40.62 -18.41
CA PHE A 512 -33.31 -40.78 -17.06
C PHE A 512 -33.03 -39.51 -16.26
N ASP A 513 -34.07 -38.85 -15.76
CA ASP A 513 -33.91 -37.61 -14.99
C ASP A 513 -33.29 -37.83 -13.60
N ARG A 514 -33.29 -39.08 -13.12
CA ARG A 514 -32.70 -39.44 -11.84
C ARG A 514 -31.17 -39.50 -11.94
N LEU A 515 -30.49 -38.78 -11.05
CA LEU A 515 -29.03 -38.80 -10.94
C LEU A 515 -28.51 -40.18 -10.49
N PRO A 516 -27.33 -40.59 -10.99
CA PRO A 516 -26.67 -41.81 -10.54
C PRO A 516 -26.32 -41.77 -9.05
N ALA A 517 -26.36 -42.93 -8.39
CA ALA A 517 -25.90 -43.06 -7.01
C ALA A 517 -24.38 -43.27 -6.97
N SER A 518 -23.70 -42.66 -5.99
CA SER A 518 -22.26 -42.81 -5.81
C SER A 518 -21.91 -44.24 -5.38
N GLY A 519 -20.96 -44.87 -6.09
CA GLY A 519 -20.49 -46.23 -5.78
C GLY A 519 -19.61 -46.34 -4.54
N ALA A 520 -19.18 -45.23 -3.94
CA ALA A 520 -18.34 -45.23 -2.75
C ALA A 520 -18.43 -43.93 -1.93
N THR A 521 -17.88 -43.96 -0.72
CA THR A 521 -17.69 -42.79 0.14
C THR A 521 -16.29 -42.22 -0.06
N PHE A 522 -16.19 -40.92 -0.32
CA PHE A 522 -14.92 -40.22 -0.54
C PHE A 522 -14.64 -39.25 0.62
N THR A 523 -13.48 -39.38 1.25
CA THR A 523 -13.07 -38.61 2.44
C THR A 523 -11.71 -37.94 2.23
N CYS A 524 -11.60 -36.66 2.57
CA CYS A 524 -10.35 -35.91 2.46
C CYS A 524 -9.34 -36.38 3.53
N THR A 525 -8.18 -36.91 3.12
CA THR A 525 -7.09 -37.25 4.06
C THR A 525 -6.15 -36.07 4.31
N ARG A 526 -6.01 -35.21 3.31
CA ARG A 526 -5.40 -33.87 3.37
C ARG A 526 -6.44 -32.84 2.90
N PRO A 527 -6.26 -31.53 3.19
CA PRO A 527 -7.09 -30.50 2.55
C PRO A 527 -7.02 -30.66 1.03
N VAL A 528 -8.17 -30.54 0.36
CA VAL A 528 -8.30 -30.77 -1.08
C VAL A 528 -8.76 -29.49 -1.75
N GLU A 529 -8.02 -29.11 -2.78
CA GLU A 529 -8.46 -28.12 -3.77
C GLU A 529 -8.83 -28.90 -5.03
N ALA A 530 -10.02 -28.63 -5.53
CA ALA A 530 -10.60 -29.34 -6.64
C ALA A 530 -11.40 -28.38 -7.50
N PHE A 531 -11.74 -28.82 -8.69
CA PHE A 531 -12.73 -28.14 -9.50
C PHE A 531 -13.85 -29.12 -9.85
N ALA A 532 -15.04 -28.59 -10.05
CA ALA A 532 -16.21 -29.41 -10.32
C ALA A 532 -17.00 -28.88 -11.51
N VAL A 533 -17.59 -29.82 -12.24
CA VAL A 533 -18.59 -29.55 -13.27
C VAL A 533 -19.90 -30.15 -12.78
N GLU A 534 -20.95 -29.33 -12.70
CA GLU A 534 -22.27 -29.80 -12.27
C GLU A 534 -22.90 -30.70 -13.32
N SER A 535 -23.80 -31.59 -12.89
CA SER A 535 -24.49 -32.54 -13.76
C SER A 535 -25.26 -31.87 -14.89
N SER A 536 -25.91 -30.73 -14.64
CA SER A 536 -26.60 -29.91 -15.65
C SER A 536 -25.64 -29.37 -16.70
N ASP A 537 -24.51 -28.82 -16.26
CA ASP A 537 -23.47 -28.25 -17.13
C ASP A 537 -22.78 -29.34 -17.95
N LEU A 538 -22.49 -30.48 -17.32
CA LEU A 538 -21.91 -31.63 -17.99
C LEU A 538 -22.87 -32.22 -19.03
N LYS A 539 -24.17 -32.29 -18.73
CA LYS A 539 -25.22 -32.68 -19.67
C LYS A 539 -25.24 -31.74 -20.87
N TYR A 540 -25.21 -30.42 -20.64
CA TYR A 540 -25.15 -29.43 -21.71
C TYR A 540 -23.91 -29.63 -22.62
N ILE A 541 -22.73 -29.80 -22.03
CA ILE A 541 -21.47 -29.99 -22.78
C ILE A 541 -21.49 -31.30 -23.58
N THR A 542 -21.95 -32.39 -22.96
CA THR A 542 -22.00 -33.71 -23.60
C THR A 542 -23.07 -33.82 -24.67
N ASP A 543 -24.15 -33.04 -24.59
CA ASP A 543 -25.15 -32.96 -25.66
C ASP A 543 -24.60 -32.18 -26.87
N GLN A 544 -23.94 -31.04 -26.61
CA GLN A 544 -23.32 -30.21 -27.65
C GLN A 544 -22.15 -30.91 -28.36
N PHE A 545 -21.33 -31.68 -27.63
CA PHE A 545 -20.12 -32.35 -28.15
C PHE A 545 -20.21 -33.87 -28.10
N ARG A 546 -21.41 -34.43 -28.33
CA ARG A 546 -21.72 -35.85 -28.16
C ARG A 546 -20.72 -36.80 -28.80
N PHE A 547 -20.32 -36.54 -30.05
CA PHE A 547 -19.40 -37.41 -30.79
C PHE A 547 -18.02 -37.51 -30.13
N GLN A 548 -17.53 -36.43 -29.49
CA GLN A 548 -16.26 -36.46 -28.79
C GLN A 548 -16.35 -37.29 -27.50
N PHE A 549 -17.45 -37.16 -26.76
CA PHE A 549 -17.67 -37.93 -25.52
C PHE A 549 -18.04 -39.40 -25.76
N ALA A 550 -18.65 -39.71 -26.91
CA ALA A 550 -18.98 -41.06 -27.34
C ALA A 550 -17.79 -41.83 -27.95
N ASN A 551 -16.66 -41.14 -28.19
CA ASN A 551 -15.45 -41.74 -28.76
C ASN A 551 -14.91 -42.87 -27.86
N GLU A 552 -14.64 -44.03 -28.46
CA GLU A 552 -14.06 -45.19 -27.76
C GLU A 552 -12.71 -44.89 -27.12
N GLY A 553 -11.91 -44.00 -27.72
CA GLY A 553 -10.64 -43.54 -27.13
C GLY A 553 -10.86 -42.86 -25.78
N LEU A 554 -11.81 -41.94 -25.69
CA LEU A 554 -12.14 -41.23 -24.45
C LEU A 554 -12.75 -42.19 -23.41
N LYS A 555 -13.63 -43.10 -23.83
CA LYS A 555 -14.19 -44.13 -22.93
C LYS A 555 -13.12 -45.01 -22.32
N ARG A 556 -12.10 -45.41 -23.09
CA ARG A 556 -10.96 -46.19 -22.58
C ARG A 556 -10.17 -45.39 -21.55
N THR A 557 -9.82 -44.14 -21.85
CA THR A 557 -9.13 -43.25 -20.91
C THR A 557 -9.93 -43.07 -19.63
N MET A 558 -11.23 -42.83 -19.73
CA MET A 558 -12.12 -42.70 -18.57
C MET A 558 -12.10 -43.97 -17.71
N ARG A 559 -12.28 -45.16 -18.29
CA ARG A 559 -12.23 -46.44 -17.56
C ARG A 559 -10.87 -46.67 -16.89
N TYR A 560 -9.78 -46.29 -17.56
CA TYR A 560 -8.43 -46.45 -17.03
C TYR A 560 -8.19 -45.56 -15.79
N TYR A 561 -8.61 -44.29 -15.83
CA TYR A 561 -8.40 -43.35 -14.72
C TYR A 561 -9.50 -43.37 -13.65
N SER A 562 -10.65 -43.99 -13.94
CA SER A 562 -11.75 -44.15 -12.99
C SER A 562 -11.36 -45.01 -11.80
N SER A 563 -11.55 -44.47 -10.60
CA SER A 563 -11.34 -45.24 -9.37
C SER A 563 -12.32 -46.42 -9.24
N ASN A 564 -13.55 -46.28 -9.74
CA ASN A 564 -14.57 -47.33 -9.69
C ASN A 564 -14.20 -48.50 -10.61
N TRP A 565 -13.80 -48.24 -11.86
CA TRP A 565 -13.36 -49.28 -12.80
C TRP A 565 -12.08 -49.98 -12.35
N ARG A 566 -11.09 -49.23 -11.83
CA ARG A 566 -9.87 -49.83 -11.28
C ARG A 566 -10.16 -50.74 -10.09
N THR A 567 -11.05 -50.31 -9.19
CA THR A 567 -11.44 -51.14 -8.03
C THR A 567 -12.18 -52.39 -8.49
N TRP A 568 -13.13 -52.26 -9.41
CA TRP A 568 -13.87 -53.39 -9.97
C TRP A 568 -12.94 -54.40 -10.66
N ALA A 569 -11.99 -53.92 -11.48
CA ALA A 569 -11.01 -54.78 -12.13
C ALA A 569 -10.14 -55.51 -11.10
N ALA A 570 -9.64 -54.80 -10.08
CA ALA A 570 -8.84 -55.40 -9.01
C ALA A 570 -9.62 -56.48 -8.25
N VAL A 571 -10.88 -56.21 -7.87
CA VAL A 571 -11.74 -57.18 -7.18
C VAL A 571 -12.03 -58.39 -8.07
N ASN A 572 -12.35 -58.19 -9.35
CA ASN A 572 -12.60 -59.30 -10.28
C ASN A 572 -11.36 -60.17 -10.52
N ILE A 573 -10.19 -59.57 -10.68
CA ILE A 573 -8.91 -60.28 -10.80
C ILE A 573 -8.63 -61.07 -9.52
N GLN A 574 -8.81 -60.46 -8.34
CA GLN A 574 -8.61 -61.12 -7.06
C GLN A 574 -9.57 -62.30 -6.86
N LEU A 575 -10.85 -62.14 -7.22
CA LEU A 575 -11.85 -63.22 -7.16
C LEU A 575 -11.52 -64.34 -8.13
N ALA A 576 -11.16 -64.02 -9.38
CA ALA A 576 -10.75 -65.01 -10.38
C ALA A 576 -9.50 -65.78 -9.93
N TRP A 577 -8.50 -65.09 -9.36
CA TRP A 577 -7.30 -65.70 -8.81
C TRP A 577 -7.61 -66.63 -7.63
N ARG A 578 -8.48 -66.21 -6.70
CA ARG A 578 -8.93 -67.06 -5.59
C ARG A 578 -9.67 -68.30 -6.08
N GLN A 579 -10.51 -68.18 -7.11
CA GLN A 579 -11.20 -69.32 -7.73
C GLN A 579 -10.23 -70.26 -8.45
N TYR A 580 -9.23 -69.72 -9.15
CA TYR A 580 -8.16 -70.50 -9.77
C TYR A 580 -7.37 -71.29 -8.72
N LEU A 581 -6.94 -70.65 -7.63
CA LEU A 581 -6.27 -71.33 -6.52
C LEU A 581 -7.12 -72.45 -5.92
N LYS A 582 -8.43 -72.23 -5.70
CA LYS A 582 -9.36 -73.27 -5.23
C LYS A 582 -9.43 -74.47 -6.19
N ARG A 583 -9.40 -74.24 -7.50
CA ARG A 583 -9.46 -75.31 -8.52
C ARG A 583 -8.16 -76.08 -8.67
N VAL A 584 -7.02 -75.38 -8.62
CA VAL A 584 -5.69 -75.99 -8.80
C VAL A 584 -5.22 -76.71 -7.56
N GLN A 585 -5.60 -76.25 -6.36
CA GLN A 585 -5.05 -76.81 -5.13
C GLN A 585 -5.70 -78.11 -4.66
N ARG A 586 -6.99 -78.43 -4.92
CA ARG A 586 -7.70 -79.63 -4.36
C ARG A 586 -7.19 -80.05 -2.95
N LEU A 587 -6.91 -79.08 -2.08
CA LEU A 587 -6.44 -79.36 -0.73
C LEU A 587 -7.66 -79.53 0.18
N PRO A 588 -7.66 -80.48 1.13
CA PRO A 588 -8.71 -80.62 2.13
C PRO A 588 -8.99 -79.27 2.81
N GLU A 589 -10.25 -79.00 3.15
CA GLU A 589 -10.75 -77.70 3.65
C GLU A 589 -9.97 -77.11 4.85
N ASP A 590 -9.19 -77.93 5.56
CA ASP A 590 -8.52 -77.59 6.82
C ASP A 590 -7.18 -76.83 6.68
N GLN A 591 -6.67 -76.58 5.46
CA GLN A 591 -5.37 -75.90 5.27
C GLN A 591 -5.42 -74.56 4.50
N LEU A 592 -6.60 -74.00 4.23
CA LEU A 592 -6.65 -72.65 3.63
C LEU A 592 -6.33 -71.56 4.67
N PRO A 593 -5.45 -70.58 4.36
CA PRO A 593 -5.25 -69.43 5.22
C PRO A 593 -6.58 -68.69 5.42
N ALA A 594 -6.89 -68.29 6.67
CA ALA A 594 -8.17 -67.72 7.09
C ALA A 594 -8.69 -66.55 6.22
N ASN A 595 -7.81 -65.88 5.47
CA ASN A 595 -8.15 -64.85 4.50
C ASN A 595 -8.88 -65.36 3.23
N VAL A 596 -8.98 -66.67 3.01
CA VAL A 596 -9.64 -67.27 1.83
C VAL A 596 -10.92 -68.05 2.18
N ALA A 597 -11.08 -68.49 3.43
CA ALA A 597 -12.26 -69.24 3.89
C ALA A 597 -13.50 -68.35 4.14
N GLY A 598 -13.31 -67.03 4.32
CA GLY A 598 -14.31 -66.14 4.89
C GLY A 598 -15.29 -65.42 3.95
N ASP A 599 -15.52 -65.86 2.70
CA ASP A 599 -16.59 -65.24 1.90
C ASP A 599 -17.18 -66.18 0.84
N ASN A 600 -18.09 -67.05 1.27
CA ASN A 600 -18.91 -67.89 0.40
C ASN A 600 -20.20 -67.20 -0.05
N ARG A 601 -20.41 -65.92 0.25
CA ARG A 601 -21.48 -65.15 -0.38
C ARG A 601 -20.92 -64.60 -1.67
N ARG A 602 -21.41 -65.07 -2.83
CA ARG A 602 -21.37 -64.24 -4.04
C ARG A 602 -22.07 -62.93 -3.66
N PRO A 603 -21.38 -61.78 -3.56
CA PRO A 603 -22.12 -60.53 -3.58
C PRO A 603 -22.67 -60.47 -5.00
N ALA A 604 -23.96 -60.71 -5.20
CA ALA A 604 -24.58 -60.62 -6.52
C ALA A 604 -24.22 -59.28 -7.23
N LEU A 605 -23.92 -58.24 -6.44
CA LEU A 605 -23.44 -56.94 -6.91
C LEU A 605 -21.98 -56.85 -7.40
N SER A 606 -21.07 -57.78 -7.08
CA SER A 606 -19.66 -57.68 -7.52
C SER A 606 -19.42 -58.18 -8.95
N SER A 607 -20.43 -58.84 -9.54
CA SER A 607 -20.41 -59.32 -10.93
C SER A 607 -20.91 -58.30 -11.96
N LEU A 608 -21.63 -57.27 -11.52
CA LEU A 608 -22.10 -56.17 -12.37
C LEU A 608 -20.93 -55.24 -12.68
N ARG A 609 -20.75 -54.86 -13.95
CA ARG A 609 -19.75 -53.84 -14.29
C ARG A 609 -20.15 -52.52 -13.61
N PRO A 610 -19.19 -51.64 -13.29
CA PRO A 610 -19.50 -50.30 -12.85
C PRO A 610 -20.46 -49.67 -13.85
N TYR A 611 -21.55 -49.09 -13.35
CA TYR A 611 -22.60 -48.40 -14.12
C TYR A 611 -23.64 -49.30 -14.79
N ASP A 612 -23.58 -50.63 -14.64
CA ASP A 612 -24.62 -51.55 -15.15
C ASP A 612 -25.95 -51.44 -14.39
N HIS A 613 -25.96 -50.79 -13.22
CA HIS A 613 -27.15 -50.50 -12.40
C HIS A 613 -27.81 -49.15 -12.71
N LEU A 614 -27.19 -48.36 -13.60
CA LEU A 614 -27.79 -47.15 -14.17
C LEU A 614 -28.63 -47.54 -15.37
#